data_AF-A0A7R7CIP5-F1
#
_entry.id   AF-A0A7R7CIP5-F1
#
_cell.length_a   1.000
_cell.length_b   1.000
_cell.length_c   1.000
_cell.angle_alpha   90.00
_cell.angle_beta   90.00
_cell.angle_gamma   90.00
#
_symmetry.space_group_name_H-M   'P 1'
#
loop_
_entity.id
_entity.type
_entity.pdbx_description
1 polymer ?
#
loop_
_entity_poly.entity_id
_entity_poly.type
_entity_poly.pdbx_seq_one_letter_code
_entity_poly.pdbx_strand_id
1 'polypeptide(L)'
;MPEFVTETVLKRDLFSETRKGHFAGAAQEKIIRRVVTAAPFWSRPLGWVLARREIAALRAVKGVIGTPQIISVDKDGLFRHWSEGTPLHLGRPKDAAWYRDAHRLLRALRRQGITHNDLAKPQNWLMTPEGLAAVIDFQLASRHRRRGPLYRIMAYEDFRHLLKQKRAFAPHLLSPTGARLLARRSLPSRIWMATGKKVYNLVTRGLFRWSDGEGTHDRIEHEGPEIVEALLAHPGVGDVALATFPLPKKGVGIYAFAEAKEGMPLSALDGIGLDTSARPDHLQPVARLPRATDGAIRLDILQLIAMNQMTELDSLVAGNDELSGIAHAIAARRLNFSDRRIAKAEPKN
;
A
#
# COMPACT_ATOMS: atom_id res chain seq x y z
N MET A 1 3.53 -8.97 33.02
CA MET A 1 3.61 -7.63 32.37
C MET A 1 2.45 -6.81 32.89
N PRO A 2 2.63 -5.50 33.13
CA PRO A 2 1.53 -4.62 33.50
C PRO A 2 0.44 -4.64 32.41
N GLU A 3 -0.81 -4.43 32.82
CA GLU A 3 -1.95 -4.44 31.92
C GLU A 3 -1.83 -3.32 30.88
N PHE A 4 -2.17 -3.61 29.62
CA PHE A 4 -2.13 -2.63 28.54
C PHE A 4 -3.52 -2.04 28.30
N VAL A 5 -3.66 -0.74 28.54
CA VAL A 5 -4.90 0.02 28.31
C VAL A 5 -4.87 0.56 26.88
N THR A 6 -5.84 0.17 26.06
CA THR A 6 -5.93 0.63 24.66
C THR A 6 -6.67 1.96 24.60
N GLU A 7 -6.06 2.96 23.98
CA GLU A 7 -6.69 4.26 23.71
C GLU A 7 -7.31 4.29 22.30
N THR A 8 -6.59 3.76 21.31
CA THR A 8 -7.02 3.86 19.90
C THR A 8 -6.48 2.70 19.08
N VAL A 9 -7.29 2.19 18.16
CA VAL A 9 -6.85 1.24 17.13
C VAL A 9 -6.35 2.02 15.92
N LEU A 10 -5.06 1.89 15.59
CA LEU A 10 -4.45 2.62 14.48
C LEU A 10 -4.62 1.90 13.14
N LYS A 11 -4.53 0.58 13.13
CA LYS A 11 -4.57 -0.23 11.90
C LYS A 11 -5.06 -1.64 12.20
N ARG A 12 -5.86 -2.21 11.31
CA ARG A 12 -6.24 -3.62 11.32
C ARG A 12 -6.06 -4.21 9.93
N ASP A 13 -5.34 -5.32 9.85
CA ASP A 13 -5.10 -6.06 8.60
C ASP A 13 -5.30 -7.58 8.81
N LEU A 14 -5.11 -8.36 7.75
CA LEU A 14 -5.27 -9.82 7.78
C LEU A 14 -4.24 -10.52 8.68
N PHE A 15 -3.17 -9.84 9.11
CA PHE A 15 -2.07 -10.44 9.83
C PHE A 15 -1.93 -9.93 11.27
N SER A 16 -2.49 -8.76 11.58
CA SER A 16 -2.40 -8.13 12.89
C SER A 16 -3.31 -6.91 13.07
N GLU A 17 -3.47 -6.49 14.31
CA GLU A 17 -4.05 -5.21 14.70
C GLU A 17 -3.00 -4.39 15.45
N THR A 18 -2.86 -3.10 15.11
CA THR A 18 -1.95 -2.17 15.78
C THR A 18 -2.76 -1.18 16.62
N ARG A 19 -2.46 -1.15 17.92
CA ARG A 19 -3.14 -0.35 18.94
C ARG A 19 -2.16 0.64 19.55
N LYS A 20 -2.66 1.83 19.87
CA LYS A 20 -1.98 2.82 20.69
C LYS A 20 -2.62 2.85 22.08
N GLY A 21 -1.81 3.00 23.10
CA GLY A 21 -2.25 3.04 24.48
C GLY A 21 -1.07 3.21 25.42
N HIS A 22 -1.22 2.74 26.65
CA HIS A 22 -0.20 2.83 27.70
C HIS A 22 -0.30 1.61 28.64
N PHE A 23 0.71 1.40 29.48
CA PHE A 23 0.59 0.43 30.58
C PHE A 23 -0.16 1.06 31.76
N ALA A 24 -0.97 0.25 32.44
CA ALA A 24 -1.66 0.66 33.66
C ALA A 24 -0.66 1.24 34.67
N GLY A 25 -0.95 2.45 35.17
CA GLY A 25 -0.06 3.20 36.07
C GLY A 25 0.98 4.09 35.38
N ALA A 26 1.09 4.08 34.05
CA ALA A 26 2.05 4.88 33.28
C ALA A 26 1.39 5.59 32.08
N ALA A 27 0.30 6.34 32.33
CA ALA A 27 -0.49 7.00 31.28
C ALA A 27 0.29 8.01 30.41
N GLN A 28 1.41 8.54 30.92
CA GLN A 28 2.25 9.47 30.16
C GLN A 28 3.09 8.76 29.09
N GLU A 29 3.30 7.45 29.21
CA GLU A 29 4.14 6.69 28.29
C GLU A 29 3.30 6.08 27.17
N LYS A 30 3.41 6.65 25.97
CA LYS A 30 2.70 6.17 24.79
C LYS A 30 3.38 4.91 24.23
N ILE A 31 2.58 3.85 24.11
CA ILE A 31 3.01 2.53 23.68
C ILE A 31 2.17 2.09 22.49
N ILE A 32 2.85 1.42 21.54
CA ILE A 32 2.22 0.73 20.44
C ILE A 32 2.26 -0.77 20.69
N ARG A 33 1.09 -1.40 20.67
CA ARG A 33 0.92 -2.85 20.72
C ARG A 33 0.51 -3.36 19.34
N ARG A 34 1.30 -4.27 18.76
CA ARG A 34 0.88 -5.07 17.60
C ARG A 34 0.35 -6.40 18.10
N VAL A 35 -0.94 -6.64 17.93
CA VAL A 35 -1.65 -7.87 18.33
C VAL A 35 -1.81 -8.76 17.11
N VAL A 36 -1.02 -9.84 17.04
CA VAL A 36 -1.05 -10.83 15.95
C VAL A 36 -2.26 -11.75 16.09
N THR A 37 -2.63 -12.12 17.32
CA THR A 37 -3.77 -13.03 17.59
C THR A 37 -5.14 -12.41 17.28
N ALA A 38 -5.22 -11.09 17.10
CA ALA A 38 -6.41 -10.39 16.61
C ALA A 38 -6.73 -10.71 15.13
N ALA A 39 -5.77 -11.29 14.39
CA ALA A 39 -5.97 -11.78 13.03
C ALA A 39 -6.81 -13.08 12.98
N PRO A 40 -7.47 -13.36 11.84
CA PRO A 40 -8.16 -14.63 11.60
C PRO A 40 -7.27 -15.83 11.90
N PHE A 41 -7.84 -16.90 12.49
CA PHE A 41 -7.04 -18.03 12.97
C PHE A 41 -6.14 -18.67 11.90
N TRP A 42 -6.62 -18.71 10.65
CA TRP A 42 -5.91 -19.28 9.51
C TRP A 42 -4.69 -18.46 9.08
N SER A 43 -4.71 -17.13 9.27
CA SER A 43 -3.60 -16.25 8.89
C SER A 43 -2.59 -16.03 10.02
N ARG A 44 -2.95 -16.39 11.27
CA ARG A 44 -2.08 -16.24 12.46
C ARG A 44 -0.69 -16.87 12.31
N PRO A 45 -0.50 -18.08 11.75
CA PRO A 45 0.84 -18.65 11.58
C PRO A 45 1.75 -17.74 10.74
N LEU A 46 1.22 -17.24 9.61
CA LEU A 46 1.94 -16.31 8.74
C LEU A 46 2.13 -14.94 9.42
N GLY A 47 1.11 -14.44 10.13
CA GLY A 47 1.21 -13.24 10.95
C GLY A 47 2.36 -13.32 11.97
N TRP A 48 2.54 -14.48 12.61
CA TRP A 48 3.65 -14.71 13.54
C TRP A 48 5.01 -14.81 12.85
N VAL A 49 5.09 -15.39 11.65
CA VAL A 49 6.34 -15.38 10.86
C VAL A 49 6.77 -13.93 10.55
N LEU A 50 5.83 -13.08 10.12
CA LEU A 50 6.07 -11.67 9.86
C LEU A 50 6.43 -10.90 11.15
N ALA A 51 5.70 -11.13 12.24
CA ALA A 51 5.98 -10.50 13.52
C ALA A 51 7.35 -10.89 14.08
N ARG A 52 7.77 -12.16 13.94
CA ARG A 52 9.11 -12.62 14.37
C ARG A 52 10.23 -11.90 13.61
N ARG A 53 10.04 -11.62 12.32
CA ARG A 53 10.99 -10.81 11.52
C ARG A 53 11.08 -9.38 12.04
N GLU A 54 9.93 -8.75 12.30
CA GLU A 54 9.87 -7.41 12.89
C GLU A 54 10.55 -7.39 14.27
N ILE A 55 10.22 -8.34 15.15
CA ILE A 55 10.82 -8.47 16.49
C ILE A 55 12.34 -8.62 16.40
N ALA A 56 12.83 -9.46 15.48
CA ALA A 56 14.27 -9.64 15.29
C ALA A 56 14.95 -8.36 14.80
N ALA A 57 14.29 -7.58 13.94
CA ALA A 57 14.79 -6.30 13.47
C ALA A 57 14.79 -5.25 14.60
N LEU A 58 13.69 -5.11 15.34
CA LEU A 58 13.56 -4.18 16.47
C LEU A 58 14.55 -4.48 17.59
N ARG A 59 14.78 -5.76 17.90
CA ARG A 59 15.81 -6.18 18.87
C ARG A 59 17.21 -5.79 18.40
N ALA A 60 17.51 -5.92 17.10
CA ALA A 60 18.81 -5.57 16.56
C ALA A 60 19.08 -4.06 16.53
N VAL A 61 18.04 -3.22 16.46
CA VAL A 61 18.16 -1.75 16.48
C VAL A 61 17.90 -1.16 17.87
N LYS A 62 17.82 -1.99 18.92
CA LYS A 62 17.67 -1.50 20.28
C LYS A 62 18.84 -0.55 20.62
N GLY A 63 18.51 0.62 21.16
CA GLY A 63 19.45 1.70 21.46
C GLY A 63 19.84 2.59 20.27
N VAL A 64 19.37 2.31 19.05
CA VAL A 64 19.60 3.19 17.90
C VAL A 64 18.63 4.38 17.98
N ILE A 65 19.17 5.58 18.16
CA ILE A 65 18.40 6.83 18.15
C ILE A 65 17.77 7.03 16.76
N GLY A 66 16.45 7.27 16.74
CA GLY A 66 15.65 7.43 15.53
C GLY A 66 14.97 6.13 15.05
N THR A 67 14.97 5.07 15.87
CA THR A 67 14.18 3.85 15.60
C THR A 67 13.22 3.53 16.75
N PRO A 68 12.08 2.88 16.48
CA PRO A 68 11.20 2.34 17.50
C PRO A 68 11.95 1.37 18.40
N GLN A 69 11.73 1.51 19.71
CA GLN A 69 12.37 0.67 20.72
C GLN A 69 11.38 -0.40 21.18
N ILE A 70 11.77 -1.67 21.07
CA ILE A 70 10.94 -2.79 21.56
C ILE A 70 10.97 -2.83 23.08
N ILE A 71 9.79 -2.94 23.68
CA ILE A 71 9.64 -3.08 25.13
C ILE A 71 9.63 -4.56 25.49
N SER A 72 8.71 -5.31 24.88
CA SER A 72 8.47 -6.72 25.20
C SER A 72 7.71 -7.43 24.09
N VAL A 73 7.57 -8.75 24.24
CA VAL A 73 6.79 -9.63 23.39
C VAL A 73 6.02 -10.58 24.30
N ASP A 74 4.73 -10.75 24.06
CA ASP A 74 3.87 -11.72 24.75
C ASP A 74 3.37 -12.79 23.76
N LYS A 75 2.44 -13.63 24.22
CA LYS A 75 1.82 -14.69 23.40
C LYS A 75 0.90 -14.15 22.29
N ASP A 76 0.54 -12.87 22.34
CA ASP A 76 -0.43 -12.23 21.45
C ASP A 76 0.25 -11.29 20.45
N GLY A 77 1.45 -10.81 20.73
CA GLY A 77 2.25 -10.00 19.82
C GLY A 77 3.39 -9.23 20.50
N LEU A 78 3.62 -7.97 20.09
CA LEU A 78 4.75 -7.16 20.57
C LEU A 78 4.36 -5.75 21.01
N PHE A 79 5.17 -5.20 21.92
CA PHE A 79 5.05 -3.85 22.45
C PHE A 79 6.29 -3.03 22.10
N ARG A 80 6.08 -1.78 21.70
CA ARG A 80 7.16 -0.83 21.40
C ARG A 80 6.77 0.58 21.82
N HIS A 81 7.75 1.42 22.11
CA HIS A 81 7.49 2.83 22.40
C HIS A 81 6.94 3.53 21.15
N TRP A 82 6.04 4.48 21.37
CA TRP A 82 5.62 5.42 20.35
C TRP A 82 6.81 6.24 19.84
N SER A 83 6.91 6.39 18.52
CA SER A 83 7.92 7.26 17.93
C SER A 83 7.30 8.61 17.66
N GLU A 84 7.77 9.63 18.37
CA GLU A 84 7.32 11.00 18.18
C GLU A 84 7.89 11.59 16.89
N GLY A 85 7.09 12.44 16.26
CA GLY A 85 7.49 13.19 15.09
C GLY A 85 6.40 13.33 14.06
N THR A 86 6.63 14.28 13.16
CA THR A 86 5.73 14.60 12.06
C THR A 86 6.12 13.75 10.85
N PRO A 87 5.17 13.02 10.22
CA PRO A 87 5.43 12.30 8.98
C PRO A 87 6.03 13.20 7.90
N LEU A 88 6.98 12.68 7.13
CA LEU A 88 7.81 13.48 6.22
C LEU A 88 7.03 14.28 5.17
N HIS A 89 5.91 13.74 4.69
CA HIS A 89 5.06 14.41 3.70
C HIS A 89 4.40 15.69 4.24
N LEU A 90 4.21 15.77 5.56
CA LEU A 90 3.73 16.97 6.26
C LEU A 90 4.90 17.85 6.68
N GLY A 91 5.95 17.26 7.29
CA GLY A 91 7.10 18.01 7.81
C GLY A 91 8.00 18.63 6.74
N ARG A 92 8.05 18.04 5.54
CA ARG A 92 8.77 18.54 4.33
C ARG A 92 10.11 19.23 4.64
N PRO A 93 11.10 18.53 5.24
CA PRO A 93 12.37 19.11 5.66
C PRO A 93 13.08 19.81 4.50
N LYS A 94 13.41 21.08 4.72
CA LYS A 94 14.25 21.85 3.80
C LYS A 94 15.71 21.89 4.26
N ASP A 95 15.97 21.64 5.55
CA ASP A 95 17.29 21.79 6.14
C ASP A 95 18.20 20.58 5.96
N ALA A 96 19.49 20.85 5.79
CA ALA A 96 20.51 19.81 5.62
C ALA A 96 20.72 18.95 6.87
N ALA A 97 20.40 19.47 8.06
CA ALA A 97 20.55 18.76 9.33
C ALA A 97 19.73 17.46 9.37
N TRP A 98 18.46 17.52 8.95
CA TRP A 98 17.57 16.35 8.88
C TRP A 98 18.14 15.27 7.96
N TYR A 99 18.58 15.65 6.76
CA TYR A 99 19.17 14.70 5.82
C TYR A 99 20.48 14.11 6.35
N ARG A 100 21.35 14.91 6.97
CA ARG A 100 22.59 14.42 7.58
C ARG A 100 22.29 13.37 8.65
N ASP A 101 21.25 13.61 9.44
CA ASP A 101 20.79 12.67 10.46
C ASP A 101 20.17 11.40 9.85
N ALA A 102 19.37 11.52 8.79
CA ALA A 102 18.84 10.36 8.05
C ALA A 102 19.98 9.49 7.48
N HIS A 103 21.07 10.08 6.99
CA HIS A 103 22.26 9.32 6.57
C HIS A 103 22.97 8.64 7.75
N ARG A 104 23.04 9.28 8.93
CA ARG A 104 23.54 8.64 10.17
C ARG A 104 22.66 7.44 10.52
N LEU A 105 21.34 7.59 10.48
CA LEU A 105 20.37 6.54 10.79
C LEU A 105 20.51 5.33 9.85
N LEU A 106 20.56 5.54 8.54
CA LEU A 106 20.80 4.45 7.58
C LEU A 106 22.14 3.74 7.82
N ARG A 107 23.20 4.47 8.19
CA ARG A 107 24.48 3.87 8.57
C ARG A 107 24.35 3.04 9.86
N ALA A 108 23.59 3.50 10.84
CA ALA A 108 23.34 2.76 12.07
C ALA A 108 22.58 1.45 11.80
N LEU A 109 21.52 1.48 10.99
CA LEU A 109 20.79 0.28 10.56
C LEU A 109 21.73 -0.72 9.85
N ARG A 110 22.55 -0.22 8.92
CA ARG A 110 23.52 -1.05 8.20
C ARG A 110 24.54 -1.69 9.11
N ARG A 111 25.03 -0.98 10.15
CA ARG A 111 25.93 -1.55 11.16
C ARG A 111 25.30 -2.75 11.85
N GLN A 112 24.00 -2.68 12.15
CA GLN A 112 23.21 -3.78 12.73
C GLN A 112 22.79 -4.86 11.71
N GLY A 113 23.21 -4.75 10.45
CA GLY A 113 22.83 -5.69 9.39
C GLY A 113 21.36 -5.59 9.00
N ILE A 114 20.73 -4.43 9.23
CA ILE A 114 19.32 -4.19 8.95
C ILE A 114 19.15 -3.44 7.62
N THR A 115 18.21 -3.92 6.81
CA THR A 115 17.61 -3.17 5.70
C THR A 115 16.12 -3.01 5.98
N HIS A 116 15.59 -1.81 5.78
CA HIS A 116 14.22 -1.46 6.14
C HIS A 116 13.22 -1.85 5.05
N ASN A 117 13.61 -1.72 3.77
CA ASN A 117 12.87 -2.13 2.58
C ASN A 117 11.53 -1.41 2.31
N ASP A 118 11.14 -0.43 3.15
CA ASP A 118 9.89 0.34 2.98
C ASP A 118 10.10 1.87 3.15
N LEU A 119 11.35 2.34 3.00
CA LEU A 119 11.69 3.77 3.14
C LEU A 119 11.30 4.61 1.91
N ALA A 120 10.69 3.97 0.90
CA ALA A 120 10.11 4.64 -0.26
C ALA A 120 8.91 5.52 0.12
N LYS A 121 8.14 5.10 1.13
CA LYS A 121 6.97 5.83 1.61
C LYS A 121 7.42 6.99 2.50
N PRO A 122 7.06 8.25 2.17
CA PRO A 122 7.37 9.38 3.03
C PRO A 122 6.78 9.25 4.44
N GLN A 123 5.66 8.52 4.59
CA GLN A 123 5.00 8.29 5.88
C GLN A 123 5.84 7.49 6.87
N ASN A 124 6.77 6.65 6.38
CA ASN A 124 7.66 5.85 7.24
C ASN A 124 8.86 6.64 7.77
N TRP A 125 9.04 7.88 7.29
CA TRP A 125 10.01 8.82 7.83
C TRP A 125 9.30 9.84 8.72
N LEU A 126 9.90 10.11 9.86
CA LEU A 126 9.46 11.15 10.79
C LEU A 126 10.52 12.24 10.90
N MET A 127 10.05 13.47 11.08
CA MET A 127 10.83 14.56 11.63
C MET A 127 10.50 14.66 13.11
N THR A 128 11.48 14.40 13.98
CA THR A 128 11.29 14.53 15.43
C THR A 128 11.08 15.99 15.82
N PRO A 129 10.56 16.30 17.02
CA PRO A 129 10.43 17.69 17.49
C PRO A 129 11.75 18.48 17.45
N GLU A 130 12.89 17.80 17.59
CA GLU A 130 14.25 18.38 17.50
C GLU A 130 14.74 18.58 16.06
N GLY A 131 13.90 18.31 15.06
CA GLY A 131 14.24 18.41 13.64
C GLY A 131 15.12 17.28 13.11
N LEU A 132 15.24 16.18 13.86
CA LEU A 132 16.07 15.02 13.49
C LEU A 132 15.26 13.96 12.74
N ALA A 133 15.96 12.98 12.15
CA ALA A 133 15.32 11.93 11.38
C ALA A 133 15.02 10.71 12.24
N ALA A 134 13.79 10.23 12.16
CA ALA A 134 13.40 8.92 12.67
C ALA A 134 12.69 8.10 11.59
N VAL A 135 12.68 6.78 11.76
CA VAL A 135 11.95 5.85 10.89
C VAL A 135 11.02 4.98 11.72
N ILE A 136 9.88 4.65 11.14
CA ILE A 136 8.86 3.77 11.72
C ILE A 136 8.55 2.61 10.77
N ASP A 137 7.79 1.65 11.28
CA ASP A 137 7.29 0.49 10.53
C ASP A 137 8.39 -0.48 10.03
N PHE A 138 8.84 -1.35 10.95
CA PHE A 138 9.84 -2.37 10.66
C PHE A 138 9.22 -3.70 10.17
N GLN A 139 7.96 -3.71 9.74
CA GLN A 139 7.27 -4.94 9.34
C GLN A 139 7.93 -5.62 8.13
N LEU A 140 8.45 -4.82 7.19
CA LEU A 140 9.19 -5.32 6.01
C LEU A 140 10.71 -5.34 6.22
N ALA A 141 11.20 -4.97 7.40
CA ALA A 141 12.62 -4.96 7.68
C ALA A 141 13.20 -6.38 7.63
N SER A 142 14.45 -6.47 7.19
CA SER A 142 15.18 -7.73 7.07
C SER A 142 16.49 -7.62 7.84
N ARG A 143 16.75 -8.61 8.68
CA ARG A 143 18.01 -8.78 9.40
C ARG A 143 18.89 -9.77 8.65
N HIS A 144 20.07 -9.32 8.25
CA HIS A 144 21.01 -10.09 7.45
C HIS A 144 22.19 -10.56 8.30
N ARG A 145 22.42 -11.87 8.35
CA ARG A 145 23.60 -12.44 9.03
C ARG A 145 24.90 -12.16 8.28
N ARG A 146 24.84 -12.10 6.94
CA ARG A 146 25.98 -11.81 6.05
C ARG A 146 25.63 -10.65 5.12
N ARG A 147 26.60 -9.78 4.83
CA ARG A 147 26.43 -8.61 3.94
C ARG A 147 26.67 -8.95 2.47
N GLY A 148 26.02 -10.02 2.01
CA GLY A 148 26.13 -10.53 0.64
C GLY A 148 25.44 -9.65 -0.42
N PRO A 149 25.38 -10.11 -1.69
CA PRO A 149 24.82 -9.33 -2.80
C PRO A 149 23.39 -8.82 -2.54
N LEU A 150 22.51 -9.66 -2.00
CA LEU A 150 21.11 -9.28 -1.68
C LEU A 150 21.04 -8.15 -0.65
N TYR A 151 21.83 -8.23 0.43
CA TYR A 151 21.93 -7.16 1.41
C TYR A 151 22.42 -5.85 0.78
N ARG A 152 23.46 -5.93 -0.06
CA ARG A 152 24.03 -4.74 -0.73
C ARG A 152 22.99 -4.06 -1.62
N ILE A 153 22.18 -4.86 -2.31
CA ILE A 153 21.05 -4.41 -3.11
C ILE A 153 20.00 -3.71 -2.24
N MET A 154 19.50 -4.36 -1.19
CA MET A 154 18.44 -3.81 -0.34
C MET A 154 18.89 -2.54 0.39
N ALA A 155 20.13 -2.55 0.91
CA ALA A 155 20.72 -1.38 1.55
C ALA A 155 20.91 -0.23 0.55
N TYR A 156 21.24 -0.54 -0.72
CA TYR A 156 21.32 0.45 -1.79
C TYR A 156 19.95 1.06 -2.09
N GLU A 157 18.89 0.26 -2.15
CA GLU A 157 17.52 0.77 -2.33
C GLU A 157 17.09 1.68 -1.19
N ASP A 158 17.29 1.29 0.08
CA ASP A 158 16.97 2.13 1.24
C ASP A 158 17.62 3.52 1.13
N PHE A 159 18.88 3.55 0.70
CA PHE A 159 19.61 4.80 0.49
C PHE A 159 19.11 5.59 -0.72
N ARG A 160 18.82 4.91 -1.83
CA ARG A 160 18.24 5.53 -3.02
C ARG A 160 16.88 6.15 -2.70
N HIS A 161 16.06 5.51 -1.87
CA HIS A 161 14.78 6.03 -1.43
C HIS A 161 14.95 7.32 -0.61
N LEU A 162 15.93 7.38 0.30
CA LEU A 162 16.27 8.64 0.97
C LEU A 162 16.64 9.76 -0.02
N LEU A 163 17.44 9.45 -1.05
CA LEU A 163 17.78 10.43 -2.08
C LEU A 163 16.55 10.88 -2.89
N LYS A 164 15.58 10.00 -3.15
CA LYS A 164 14.31 10.38 -3.79
C LYS A 164 13.53 11.37 -2.91
N GLN A 165 13.47 11.15 -1.59
CA GLN A 165 12.86 12.11 -0.67
C GLN A 165 13.61 13.44 -0.68
N LYS A 166 14.94 13.40 -0.69
CA LYS A 166 15.77 14.61 -0.77
C LYS A 166 15.50 15.41 -2.04
N ARG A 167 15.41 14.74 -3.20
CA ARG A 167 15.04 15.38 -4.47
C ARG A 167 13.65 16.02 -4.42
N ALA A 168 12.69 15.36 -3.78
CA ALA A 168 11.30 15.82 -3.72
C ALA A 168 11.10 17.05 -2.79
N PHE A 169 11.75 17.04 -1.63
CA PHE A 169 11.51 18.06 -0.59
C PHE A 169 12.61 19.13 -0.49
N ALA A 170 13.86 18.79 -0.84
CA ALA A 170 15.00 19.71 -0.79
C ALA A 170 15.96 19.51 -1.98
N PRO A 171 15.51 19.75 -3.22
CA PRO A 171 16.31 19.53 -4.43
C PRO A 171 17.62 20.34 -4.42
N HIS A 172 17.59 21.54 -3.85
CA HIS A 172 18.76 22.42 -3.70
C HIS A 172 19.89 21.81 -2.84
N LEU A 173 19.57 20.83 -1.97
CA LEU A 173 20.57 20.12 -1.18
C LEU A 173 21.14 18.88 -1.89
N LEU A 174 20.57 18.47 -3.02
CA LEU A 174 20.96 17.24 -3.70
C LEU A 174 22.31 17.42 -4.38
N SER A 175 23.30 16.60 -3.98
CA SER A 175 24.63 16.67 -4.60
C SER A 175 24.62 16.07 -6.01
N PRO A 176 25.57 16.47 -6.89
CA PRO A 176 25.71 15.87 -8.22
C PRO A 176 25.88 14.35 -8.17
N THR A 177 26.59 13.82 -7.16
CA THR A 177 26.72 12.38 -6.94
C THR A 177 25.38 11.73 -6.58
N GLY A 178 24.56 12.38 -5.74
CA GLY A 178 23.21 11.92 -5.44
C GLY A 178 22.31 11.89 -6.67
N ALA A 179 22.38 12.92 -7.51
CA ALA A 179 21.65 12.98 -8.79
C ALA A 179 22.08 11.86 -9.75
N ARG A 180 23.39 11.62 -9.92
CA ARG A 180 23.92 10.49 -10.71
C ARG A 180 23.44 9.14 -10.16
N LEU A 181 23.40 8.99 -8.85
CA LEU A 181 22.92 7.76 -8.23
C LEU A 181 21.44 7.53 -8.53
N LEU A 182 20.61 8.58 -8.42
CA LEU A 182 19.20 8.53 -8.80
C LEU A 182 18.99 8.23 -10.29
N ALA A 183 19.85 8.73 -11.18
CA ALA A 183 19.79 8.39 -12.60
C ALA A 183 20.10 6.90 -12.87
N ARG A 184 21.02 6.31 -12.09
CA ARG A 184 21.36 4.88 -12.19
C ARG A 184 20.22 4.01 -11.66
N ARG A 185 19.34 3.53 -12.54
CA ARG A 185 18.32 2.51 -12.18
C ARG A 185 19.01 1.30 -11.58
N SER A 186 18.50 0.82 -10.46
CA SER A 186 19.10 -0.31 -9.76
C SER A 186 18.91 -1.60 -10.52
N LEU A 187 19.85 -2.54 -10.37
CA LEU A 187 19.77 -3.86 -11.00
C LEU A 187 18.46 -4.60 -10.66
N PRO A 188 17.89 -4.56 -9.44
CA PRO A 188 16.57 -5.13 -9.17
C PRO A 188 15.44 -4.38 -9.86
N SER A 189 15.50 -3.06 -10.02
CA SER A 189 14.49 -2.33 -10.80
C SER A 189 14.59 -2.67 -12.29
N ARG A 190 15.82 -2.87 -12.81
CA ARG A 190 16.06 -3.35 -14.18
C ARG A 190 15.65 -4.80 -14.37
N ILE A 191 15.98 -5.67 -13.43
CA ILE A 191 15.60 -7.09 -13.42
C ILE A 191 14.10 -7.20 -13.20
N TRP A 192 13.46 -6.45 -12.32
CA TRP A 192 12.01 -6.37 -12.21
C TRP A 192 11.38 -5.87 -13.51
N MET A 193 11.95 -4.86 -14.20
CA MET A 193 11.43 -4.49 -15.52
C MET A 193 11.70 -5.55 -16.62
N ALA A 194 12.78 -6.33 -16.53
CA ALA A 194 13.18 -7.32 -17.53
C ALA A 194 12.60 -8.74 -17.31
N THR A 195 12.42 -9.13 -16.05
CA THR A 195 11.92 -10.43 -15.57
C THR A 195 10.65 -10.27 -14.78
N GLY A 196 10.55 -9.29 -13.86
CA GLY A 196 9.32 -8.99 -13.15
C GLY A 196 8.18 -8.60 -14.10
N LYS A 197 8.39 -7.82 -15.16
CA LYS A 197 7.38 -7.52 -16.20
C LYS A 197 6.98 -8.77 -17.00
N LYS A 198 7.88 -9.73 -17.18
CA LYS A 198 7.60 -10.99 -17.89
C LYS A 198 6.91 -12.02 -16.99
N VAL A 199 7.34 -12.15 -15.73
CA VAL A 199 6.70 -12.98 -14.70
C VAL A 199 5.37 -12.38 -14.32
N TYR A 200 5.28 -11.06 -14.19
CA TYR A 200 4.04 -10.30 -14.06
C TYR A 200 3.17 -10.51 -15.29
N ASN A 201 3.66 -10.38 -16.53
CA ASN A 201 2.88 -10.71 -17.72
C ASN A 201 2.58 -12.21 -17.87
N LEU A 202 3.34 -13.11 -17.25
CA LEU A 202 3.11 -14.57 -17.24
C LEU A 202 2.14 -14.94 -16.12
N VAL A 203 2.07 -14.12 -15.07
CA VAL A 203 1.08 -14.13 -14.00
C VAL A 203 -0.19 -13.44 -14.53
N THR A 204 -0.19 -12.22 -14.99
CA THR A 204 -1.31 -11.63 -15.73
C THR A 204 -1.59 -12.24 -17.11
N ARG A 205 -0.89 -13.30 -17.56
CA ARG A 205 -1.34 -14.22 -18.63
C ARG A 205 -1.52 -15.67 -18.16
N GLY A 206 -1.20 -16.00 -16.90
CA GLY A 206 -1.15 -17.37 -16.37
C GLY A 206 -1.65 -17.54 -14.93
N LEU A 207 -1.72 -16.49 -14.12
CA LEU A 207 -2.82 -16.22 -13.17
C LEU A 207 -4.18 -16.00 -13.87
N PHE A 208 -4.24 -15.74 -15.18
CA PHE A 208 -5.45 -16.05 -15.98
C PHE A 208 -5.72 -17.57 -16.10
N ARG A 209 -4.82 -18.38 -15.51
CA ARG A 209 -4.97 -19.81 -15.23
C ARG A 209 -4.64 -20.13 -13.77
N TRP A 210 -4.65 -19.16 -12.85
CA TRP A 210 -4.79 -19.47 -11.41
C TRP A 210 -6.29 -19.58 -11.14
N SER A 211 -6.83 -20.57 -11.85
CA SER A 211 -8.19 -21.05 -11.94
C SER A 211 -8.09 -22.55 -11.73
N ASP A 212 -7.48 -22.96 -10.61
CA ASP A 212 -7.49 -24.32 -10.09
C ASP A 212 -7.32 -24.22 -8.58
N GLY A 213 -8.39 -23.75 -7.94
CA GLY A 213 -8.45 -23.44 -6.53
C GLY A 213 -9.82 -22.88 -6.15
N GLU A 214 -10.85 -23.70 -6.39
CA GLU A 214 -12.18 -23.68 -5.75
C GLU A 214 -12.89 -22.31 -5.62
N GLY A 215 -13.73 -21.97 -6.61
CA GLY A 215 -14.94 -21.14 -6.41
C GLY A 215 -14.91 -19.66 -6.83
N THR A 216 -13.95 -19.20 -7.63
CA THR A 216 -13.72 -17.75 -7.86
C THR A 216 -14.00 -17.25 -9.29
N HIS A 217 -13.81 -18.06 -10.34
CA HIS A 217 -14.27 -17.70 -11.71
C HIS A 217 -15.81 -17.71 -11.83
N ASP A 218 -16.49 -18.44 -10.93
CA ASP A 218 -17.93 -18.58 -10.95
C ASP A 218 -18.65 -17.22 -10.90
N ARG A 219 -18.20 -16.23 -10.12
CA ARG A 219 -19.02 -15.01 -9.94
C ARG A 219 -19.11 -14.12 -11.18
N ILE A 220 -18.02 -13.83 -11.90
CA ILE A 220 -18.15 -13.03 -13.14
C ILE A 220 -18.81 -13.84 -14.26
N GLU A 221 -18.55 -15.15 -14.33
CA GLU A 221 -19.17 -16.00 -15.36
C GLU A 221 -20.68 -16.19 -15.12
N HIS A 222 -21.12 -16.29 -13.87
CA HIS A 222 -22.53 -16.50 -13.52
C HIS A 222 -23.28 -15.17 -13.29
N GLU A 223 -22.71 -14.20 -12.58
CA GLU A 223 -23.37 -12.91 -12.25
C GLU A 223 -23.05 -11.79 -13.25
N GLY A 224 -21.93 -11.88 -13.97
CA GLY A 224 -21.45 -10.81 -14.85
C GLY A 224 -22.40 -10.46 -15.99
N PRO A 225 -23.00 -11.43 -16.72
CA PRO A 225 -23.99 -11.13 -17.76
C PRO A 225 -25.19 -10.36 -17.22
N GLU A 226 -25.74 -10.78 -16.06
CA GLU A 226 -26.87 -10.12 -15.40
C GLU A 226 -26.51 -8.69 -14.96
N ILE A 227 -25.31 -8.49 -14.40
CA ILE A 227 -24.79 -7.17 -14.03
C ILE A 227 -24.71 -6.25 -15.25
N VAL A 228 -24.13 -6.74 -16.34
CA VAL A 228 -23.96 -5.96 -17.58
C VAL A 228 -25.31 -5.62 -18.19
N GLU A 229 -26.21 -6.59 -18.31
CA GLU A 229 -27.55 -6.40 -18.87
C GLU A 229 -28.34 -5.37 -18.08
N ALA A 230 -28.38 -5.49 -16.75
CA ALA A 230 -29.14 -4.57 -15.90
C ALA A 230 -28.57 -3.15 -15.96
N LEU A 231 -27.25 -2.99 -15.98
CA LEU A 231 -26.61 -1.68 -16.09
C LEU A 231 -26.84 -1.05 -17.49
N LEU A 232 -26.77 -1.83 -18.56
CA LEU A 232 -27.03 -1.37 -19.93
C LEU A 232 -28.51 -1.07 -20.19
N ALA A 233 -29.44 -1.68 -19.43
CA ALA A 233 -30.86 -1.36 -19.52
C ALA A 233 -31.15 0.10 -19.08
N HIS A 234 -30.25 0.74 -18.33
CA HIS A 234 -30.42 2.14 -17.95
C HIS A 234 -30.03 3.07 -19.12
N PRO A 235 -30.92 3.96 -19.59
CA PRO A 235 -30.73 4.74 -20.83
C PRO A 235 -29.58 5.76 -20.77
N GLY A 236 -29.02 6.01 -19.59
CA GLY A 236 -27.86 6.87 -19.39
C GLY A 236 -26.51 6.14 -19.29
N VAL A 237 -26.48 4.82 -19.47
CA VAL A 237 -25.26 3.99 -19.50
C VAL A 237 -25.01 3.57 -20.95
N GLY A 238 -23.82 3.89 -21.47
CA GLY A 238 -23.44 3.59 -22.85
C GLY A 238 -22.68 2.28 -23.00
N ASP A 239 -21.87 1.91 -22.02
CA ASP A 239 -21.08 0.68 -22.03
C ASP A 239 -20.67 0.30 -20.60
N VAL A 240 -20.35 -0.97 -20.37
CA VAL A 240 -20.03 -1.51 -19.03
C VAL A 240 -18.83 -2.43 -19.11
N ALA A 241 -17.91 -2.27 -18.18
CA ALA A 241 -16.77 -3.16 -18.03
C ALA A 241 -16.68 -3.70 -16.60
N LEU A 242 -16.44 -5.00 -16.46
CA LEU A 242 -16.25 -5.66 -15.17
C LEU A 242 -14.78 -6.02 -14.95
N ALA A 243 -14.33 -5.87 -13.70
CA ALA A 243 -13.03 -6.31 -13.24
C ALA A 243 -13.16 -7.01 -11.89
N THR A 244 -12.21 -7.89 -11.57
CA THR A 244 -12.16 -8.54 -10.26
C THR A 244 -11.25 -7.81 -9.30
N PHE A 245 -11.53 -7.86 -7.99
CA PHE A 245 -10.61 -7.35 -6.99
C PHE A 245 -10.67 -8.15 -5.69
N PRO A 246 -9.58 -8.20 -4.89
CA PRO A 246 -9.58 -8.96 -3.65
C PRO A 246 -10.43 -8.27 -2.57
N LEU A 247 -11.33 -9.03 -1.93
CA LEU A 247 -12.10 -8.61 -0.76
C LEU A 247 -11.50 -9.19 0.53
N PRO A 248 -11.30 -8.40 1.59
CA PRO A 248 -10.66 -8.86 2.84
C PRO A 248 -11.37 -10.00 3.58
N LYS A 249 -12.61 -10.35 3.24
CA LYS A 249 -13.42 -11.37 3.95
C LYS A 249 -14.24 -12.32 3.06
N LYS A 250 -14.39 -12.04 1.76
CA LYS A 250 -15.34 -12.73 0.86
C LYS A 250 -14.69 -13.32 -0.40
N GLY A 251 -13.36 -13.43 -0.45
CA GLY A 251 -12.66 -13.88 -1.65
C GLY A 251 -12.48 -12.75 -2.65
N VAL A 252 -13.08 -12.87 -3.84
CA VAL A 252 -12.99 -11.88 -4.92
C VAL A 252 -14.32 -11.16 -5.11
N GLY A 253 -14.24 -9.84 -5.20
CA GLY A 253 -15.37 -8.96 -5.50
C GLY A 253 -15.41 -8.55 -6.97
N ILE A 254 -16.59 -8.11 -7.41
CA ILE A 254 -16.82 -7.58 -8.76
C ILE A 254 -16.83 -6.06 -8.71
N TYR A 255 -15.98 -5.44 -9.53
CA TYR A 255 -15.92 -4.01 -9.75
C TYR A 255 -16.51 -3.70 -11.12
N ALA A 256 -17.64 -2.99 -11.15
CA ALA A 256 -18.29 -2.52 -12.36
C ALA A 256 -17.90 -1.06 -12.66
N PHE A 257 -17.43 -0.81 -13.87
CA PHE A 257 -17.22 0.51 -14.44
C PHE A 257 -18.30 0.76 -15.49
N ALA A 258 -19.18 1.72 -15.23
CA ALA A 258 -20.27 2.07 -16.14
C ALA A 258 -19.95 3.39 -16.85
N GLU A 259 -19.82 3.36 -18.17
CA GLU A 259 -19.65 4.56 -18.99
C GLU A 259 -20.98 5.33 -19.01
N ALA A 260 -21.01 6.48 -18.33
CA ALA A 260 -22.22 7.28 -18.15
C ALA A 260 -21.94 8.77 -18.38
N LYS A 261 -23.00 9.52 -18.71
CA LYS A 261 -22.88 10.98 -18.89
C LYS A 261 -22.33 11.65 -17.62
N GLU A 262 -21.42 12.59 -17.83
CA GLU A 262 -20.74 13.29 -16.74
C GLU A 262 -21.76 13.97 -15.81
N GLY A 263 -21.62 13.74 -14.50
CA GLY A 263 -22.52 14.28 -13.48
C GLY A 263 -23.69 13.38 -13.08
N MET A 264 -23.84 12.17 -13.68
CA MET A 264 -24.83 11.20 -13.20
C MET A 264 -24.52 10.77 -11.76
N PRO A 265 -25.44 10.97 -10.79
CA PRO A 265 -25.22 10.56 -9.41
C PRO A 265 -25.32 9.04 -9.28
N LEU A 266 -24.54 8.43 -8.37
CA LEU A 266 -24.62 6.98 -8.08
C LEU A 266 -26.06 6.55 -7.73
N SER A 267 -26.82 7.43 -7.07
CA SER A 267 -28.22 7.18 -6.72
C SER A 267 -29.16 7.02 -7.92
N ALA A 268 -28.75 7.42 -9.13
CA ALA A 268 -29.49 7.15 -10.36
C ALA A 268 -29.26 5.71 -10.87
N LEU A 269 -28.17 5.07 -10.42
CA LEU A 269 -27.89 3.65 -10.66
C LEU A 269 -28.33 2.78 -9.46
N ASP A 270 -28.59 3.39 -8.29
CA ASP A 270 -29.22 2.73 -7.15
C ASP A 270 -30.69 2.42 -7.49
N GLY A 271 -31.03 1.13 -7.58
CA GLY A 271 -32.38 0.68 -7.96
C GLY A 271 -32.45 0.00 -9.33
N ILE A 272 -31.34 -0.05 -10.07
CA ILE A 272 -31.19 -1.00 -11.18
C ILE A 272 -31.42 -2.39 -10.59
N GLY A 273 -32.40 -3.10 -11.17
CA GLY A 273 -32.99 -4.35 -10.67
C GLY A 273 -32.05 -5.56 -10.69
N LEU A 274 -30.87 -5.41 -10.09
CA LEU A 274 -30.00 -6.50 -9.76
C LEU A 274 -30.65 -7.25 -8.61
N ASP A 275 -31.01 -8.51 -8.85
CA ASP A 275 -31.41 -9.41 -7.78
C ASP A 275 -30.30 -9.41 -6.72
N THR A 276 -30.67 -9.65 -5.47
CA THR A 276 -29.76 -9.54 -4.32
C THR A 276 -28.49 -10.38 -4.46
N SER A 277 -28.50 -11.39 -5.33
CA SER A 277 -27.37 -12.27 -5.66
C SER A 277 -26.33 -11.69 -6.63
N ALA A 278 -26.71 -10.85 -7.60
CA ALA A 278 -25.85 -10.46 -8.72
C ALA A 278 -25.40 -8.99 -8.65
N ARG A 279 -25.10 -8.45 -7.46
CA ARG A 279 -24.67 -7.05 -7.33
C ARG A 279 -23.15 -6.89 -7.36
N PRO A 280 -22.61 -5.93 -8.14
CA PRO A 280 -21.19 -5.64 -8.05
C PRO A 280 -20.88 -5.03 -6.68
N ASP A 281 -19.75 -5.42 -6.10
CA ASP A 281 -19.27 -4.91 -4.82
C ASP A 281 -18.87 -3.42 -4.91
N HIS A 282 -18.43 -2.99 -6.10
CA HIS A 282 -18.16 -1.60 -6.44
C HIS A 282 -18.79 -1.25 -7.78
N LEU A 283 -19.56 -0.16 -7.84
CA LEU A 283 -20.09 0.41 -9.07
C LEU A 283 -19.58 1.84 -9.21
N GLN A 284 -18.75 2.09 -10.22
CA GLN A 284 -18.18 3.40 -10.49
C GLN A 284 -18.68 3.93 -11.83
N PRO A 285 -19.46 5.04 -11.85
CA PRO A 285 -19.72 5.76 -13.09
C PRO A 285 -18.44 6.43 -13.58
N VAL A 286 -18.13 6.27 -14.87
CA VAL A 286 -16.97 6.87 -15.54
C VAL A 286 -17.42 7.64 -16.77
N ALA A 287 -16.76 8.76 -17.08
CA ALA A 287 -17.12 9.56 -18.25
C ALA A 287 -16.78 8.86 -19.58
N ARG A 288 -15.71 8.05 -19.59
CA ARG A 288 -15.25 7.27 -20.73
C ARG A 288 -14.44 6.07 -20.24
N LEU A 289 -14.66 4.90 -20.83
CA LEU A 289 -13.85 3.70 -20.65
C LEU A 289 -12.61 3.75 -21.55
N PRO A 290 -11.46 3.25 -21.09
CA PRO A 290 -10.26 3.20 -21.90
C PRO A 290 -10.44 2.18 -23.02
N ARG A 291 -10.19 2.55 -24.27
CA ARG A 291 -10.32 1.67 -25.45
C ARG A 291 -9.02 1.55 -26.23
N ALA A 292 -8.80 0.40 -26.84
CA ALA A 292 -7.75 0.20 -27.83
C ALA A 292 -8.13 0.86 -29.15
N THR A 293 -7.19 0.90 -30.10
CA THR A 293 -7.40 1.49 -31.43
C THR A 293 -8.47 0.78 -32.25
N ASP A 294 -8.77 -0.48 -31.93
CA ASP A 294 -9.83 -1.30 -32.50
C ASP A 294 -11.20 -1.10 -31.81
N GLY A 295 -11.28 -0.21 -30.81
CA GLY A 295 -12.49 0.06 -30.04
C GLY A 295 -12.74 -0.90 -28.87
N ALA A 296 -11.92 -1.94 -28.71
CA ALA A 296 -12.06 -2.89 -27.61
C ALA A 296 -11.71 -2.23 -26.27
N ILE A 297 -12.50 -2.52 -25.23
CA ILE A 297 -12.25 -1.99 -23.89
C ILE A 297 -10.94 -2.55 -23.34
N ARG A 298 -10.08 -1.68 -22.81
CA ARG A 298 -8.81 -2.03 -22.17
C ARG A 298 -9.05 -2.52 -20.73
N LEU A 299 -9.54 -3.75 -20.63
CA LEU A 299 -9.78 -4.42 -19.34
C LEU A 299 -8.51 -4.53 -18.49
N ASP A 300 -7.33 -4.64 -19.11
CA ASP A 300 -6.04 -4.63 -18.43
C ASP A 300 -5.81 -3.33 -17.62
N ILE A 301 -6.20 -2.17 -18.15
CA ILE A 301 -6.15 -0.89 -17.45
C ILE A 301 -7.12 -0.87 -16.27
N LEU A 302 -8.38 -1.28 -16.50
CA LEU A 302 -9.42 -1.29 -15.48
C LEU A 302 -9.12 -2.27 -14.34
N GLN A 303 -8.51 -3.40 -14.65
CA GLN A 303 -8.05 -4.39 -13.68
C GLN A 303 -6.97 -3.83 -12.76
N LEU A 304 -5.99 -3.06 -13.29
CA LEU A 304 -4.98 -2.39 -12.46
C LEU A 304 -5.61 -1.37 -11.50
N ILE A 305 -6.62 -0.64 -11.98
CA ILE A 305 -7.38 0.30 -11.15
C ILE A 305 -8.12 -0.45 -10.04
N ALA A 306 -8.83 -1.54 -10.38
CA ALA A 306 -9.56 -2.39 -9.43
C ALA A 306 -8.65 -3.09 -8.41
N MET A 307 -7.39 -3.36 -8.77
CA MET A 307 -6.38 -3.91 -7.86
C MET A 307 -5.56 -2.83 -7.11
N ASN A 308 -5.83 -1.54 -7.34
CA ASN A 308 -5.09 -0.40 -6.77
C ASN A 308 -3.58 -0.42 -7.09
N GLN A 309 -3.21 -0.89 -8.29
CA GLN A 309 -1.82 -0.99 -8.78
C GLN A 309 -1.42 0.24 -9.62
N MET A 310 -1.30 1.40 -8.96
CA MET A 310 -1.10 2.69 -9.65
C MET A 310 0.26 2.81 -10.36
N THR A 311 1.33 2.20 -9.82
CA THR A 311 2.66 2.32 -10.43
C THR A 311 2.73 1.55 -11.76
N GLU A 312 2.08 0.39 -11.79
CA GLU A 312 1.91 -0.46 -12.96
C GLU A 312 0.99 0.21 -13.99
N LEU A 313 -0.07 0.87 -13.51
CA LEU A 313 -0.97 1.65 -14.37
C LEU A 313 -0.20 2.74 -15.11
N ASP A 314 0.53 3.60 -14.38
CA ASP A 314 1.34 4.67 -14.96
C ASP A 314 2.33 4.13 -16.00
N SER A 315 2.90 2.96 -15.74
CA SER A 315 3.85 2.30 -16.63
C SER A 315 3.18 1.71 -17.88
N LEU A 316 1.92 1.27 -17.78
CA LEU A 316 1.15 0.68 -18.88
C LEU A 316 0.64 1.75 -19.85
N VAL A 317 0.21 2.90 -19.34
CA VAL A 317 -0.34 4.01 -20.14
C VAL A 317 0.75 5.01 -20.57
N ALA A 318 1.99 4.81 -20.14
CA ALA A 318 3.12 5.64 -20.53
C ALA A 318 3.30 5.66 -22.07
N GLY A 319 3.28 6.85 -22.65
CA GLY A 319 3.44 7.05 -24.10
C GLY A 319 2.14 7.14 -24.89
N ASN A 320 0.98 7.09 -24.24
CA ASN A 320 -0.31 7.44 -24.84
C ASN A 320 -1.04 8.44 -23.92
N ASP A 321 -0.98 9.72 -24.27
CA ASP A 321 -1.47 10.80 -23.42
C ASP A 321 -2.99 10.76 -23.23
N GLU A 322 -3.75 10.32 -24.25
CA GLU A 322 -5.20 10.17 -24.17
C GLU A 322 -5.59 9.04 -23.22
N LEU A 323 -5.03 7.84 -23.42
CA LEU A 323 -5.27 6.70 -22.53
C LEU A 323 -4.81 6.98 -21.11
N SER A 324 -3.68 7.70 -20.97
CA SER A 324 -3.18 8.15 -19.68
C SER A 324 -4.20 9.08 -19.00
N GLY A 325 -4.71 10.09 -19.71
CA GLY A 325 -5.73 11.01 -19.19
C GLY A 325 -6.98 10.28 -18.70
N ILE A 326 -7.53 9.37 -19.52
CA ILE A 326 -8.71 8.57 -19.18
C ILE A 326 -8.44 7.69 -17.95
N ALA A 327 -7.35 6.93 -17.97
CA ALA A 327 -7.01 6.00 -16.89
C ALA A 327 -6.81 6.71 -15.55
N HIS A 328 -6.09 7.83 -15.54
CA HIS A 328 -5.86 8.61 -14.32
C HIS A 328 -7.15 9.27 -13.81
N ALA A 329 -8.04 9.72 -14.70
CA ALA A 329 -9.34 10.27 -14.30
C ALA A 329 -10.21 9.21 -13.60
N ILE A 330 -10.26 7.99 -14.14
CA ILE A 330 -10.96 6.86 -13.50
C ILE A 330 -10.30 6.51 -12.16
N ALA A 331 -8.97 6.38 -12.14
CA ALA A 331 -8.23 5.99 -10.96
C ALA A 331 -8.31 7.01 -9.81
N ALA A 332 -8.42 8.30 -10.12
CA ALA A 332 -8.59 9.37 -9.13
C ALA A 332 -9.89 9.24 -8.32
N ARG A 333 -10.92 8.58 -8.89
CA ARG A 333 -12.24 8.39 -8.26
C ARG A 333 -12.54 6.95 -7.86
N ARG A 334 -11.53 6.07 -7.88
CA ARG A 334 -11.68 4.64 -7.53
C ARG A 334 -12.24 4.42 -6.12
N LEU A 335 -13.07 3.40 -5.97
CA LEU A 335 -13.85 3.08 -4.78
C LEU A 335 -13.16 2.07 -3.85
N ASN A 336 -12.16 1.37 -4.38
CA ASN A 336 -11.32 0.41 -3.65
C ASN A 336 -10.20 1.08 -2.82
N PHE A 337 -10.22 2.41 -2.68
CA PHE A 337 -9.30 3.15 -1.84
C PHE A 337 -9.85 3.28 -0.41
N SER A 338 -9.25 2.53 0.52
CA SER A 338 -9.68 2.41 1.92
C SER A 338 -9.73 3.72 2.72
N ASP A 339 -9.15 4.82 2.23
CA ASP A 339 -9.06 6.08 2.99
C ASP A 339 -10.34 6.93 2.97
N ARG A 340 -11.35 6.60 2.16
CA ARG A 340 -12.65 7.32 2.21
C ARG A 340 -13.61 6.86 3.31
N ARG A 341 -13.28 5.81 4.08
CA ARG A 341 -14.05 5.45 5.28
C ARG A 341 -13.71 6.30 6.51
N ILE A 342 -12.60 7.04 6.49
CA ILE A 342 -12.26 7.98 7.57
C ILE A 342 -13.13 9.24 7.47
N ALA A 343 -13.44 9.72 6.26
CA ALA A 343 -14.26 10.92 6.05
C ALA A 343 -15.77 10.73 6.25
N LYS A 344 -16.27 9.50 6.43
CA LYS A 344 -17.68 9.21 6.80
C LYS A 344 -17.87 8.94 8.29
N ALA A 345 -16.79 8.97 9.08
CA ALA A 345 -16.81 8.78 10.53
C ALA A 345 -16.62 10.09 11.31
N GLU A 346 -16.57 11.24 10.62
CA GLU A 346 -16.75 12.53 11.28
C GLU A 346 -18.26 12.77 11.48
N PRO A 347 -18.75 12.92 12.72
CA PRO A 347 -20.10 13.44 12.92
C PRO A 347 -20.14 14.85 12.31
N LYS A 348 -21.09 15.09 11.42
CA LYS A 348 -21.49 16.46 11.10
C LYS A 348 -21.99 17.06 12.41
N ASN A 349 -21.33 18.13 12.87
CA ASN A 349 -21.95 19.06 13.81
C ASN A 349 -23.21 19.67 13.18
#